data_AF-A0A7S1EV94-F1
#
_entry.id   AF-A0A7S1EV94-F1
#
_cell.length_a   1.000
_cell.length_b   1.000
_cell.length_c   1.000
_cell.angle_alpha   90.00
_cell.angle_beta   90.00
_cell.angle_gamma   90.00
#
_symmetry.space_group_name_H-M   'P 1'
#
loop_
_entity.id
_entity.type
_entity.pdbx_description
1 polymer ?
#
loop_
_entity_poly.entity_id
_entity_poly.type
_entity_poly.pdbx_seq_one_letter_code
_entity_poly.pdbx_strand_id
1 'polypeptide(L)'
;FGMTLQCRTHSNMVSATSPNTSTMDEVASADNSVSIPENDTNAVSHLQEIVQRFAAVSPHVKVLSWSYEQLLKNDQLQFRATVSFTLDVPHHFFGGWQTPMKKTQRHTAERVQHYLMSSSEVHDAMLRSLPAVLGDLDRNSCTQWELETRSAGLEDGFRATVAFHLHGVPHHFCGSWSSSADAARRDTTDRVLWYFGKNQGAFEAPKMPKDVAIPAHIKDQATNSEPQETEDKTILMQVQNILQRMFAKSTPCGQPVWLWSYTCDEQDSQLFSAHVEIPGFQRTFVGSWCRGKKVSQRNTCLKVKSYLDNMMRI
;
A
#
# COMPACT_ATOMS: atom_id res chain seq x y z
N PHE A 1 -15.47 19.54 -48.65
CA PHE A 1 -14.22 18.86 -48.24
C PHE A 1 -14.46 18.15 -46.92
N GLY A 2 -14.92 16.91 -46.98
CA GLY A 2 -15.16 16.07 -45.81
C GLY A 2 -14.59 14.69 -46.11
N MET A 3 -13.50 14.32 -45.43
CA MET A 3 -12.90 12.99 -45.54
C MET A 3 -13.33 12.17 -44.33
N THR A 4 -14.17 11.17 -44.60
CA THR A 4 -14.53 10.11 -43.66
C THR A 4 -13.57 8.95 -43.90
N LEU A 5 -12.66 8.68 -42.96
CA LEU A 5 -11.80 7.49 -42.98
C LEU A 5 -12.45 6.39 -42.14
N GLN A 6 -13.00 5.38 -42.82
CA GLN A 6 -13.35 4.10 -42.22
C GLN A 6 -12.09 3.21 -42.22
N CYS A 7 -11.60 2.84 -41.04
CA CYS A 7 -10.68 1.71 -40.90
C CYS A 7 -11.45 0.50 -40.37
N ARG A 8 -11.77 -0.42 -41.27
CA ARG A 8 -12.12 -1.82 -40.99
C ARG A 8 -10.82 -2.63 -40.98
N THR A 9 -10.56 -3.34 -39.90
CA THR A 9 -9.67 -4.50 -39.92
C THR A 9 -10.37 -5.66 -39.20
N HIS A 10 -10.95 -6.54 -40.01
CA HIS A 10 -11.26 -7.91 -39.63
C HIS A 10 -9.94 -8.67 -39.46
N SER A 11 -9.77 -9.41 -38.38
CA SER A 11 -8.80 -10.50 -38.32
C SER A 11 -9.51 -11.76 -37.82
N ASN A 12 -9.49 -12.77 -38.68
CA ASN A 12 -10.22 -14.02 -38.56
C ASN A 12 -9.53 -14.98 -37.59
N MET A 13 -10.37 -15.69 -36.82
CA MET A 13 -10.02 -16.92 -36.13
C MET A 13 -9.62 -18.00 -37.13
N VAL A 14 -8.54 -18.74 -36.82
CA VAL A 14 -8.30 -20.07 -37.37
C VAL A 14 -8.04 -21.01 -36.20
N SER A 15 -8.98 -21.93 -36.00
CA SER A 15 -8.86 -23.08 -35.12
C SER A 15 -7.88 -24.09 -35.72
N ALA A 16 -6.99 -24.62 -34.90
CA ALA A 16 -6.24 -25.84 -35.21
C ALA A 16 -6.46 -26.85 -34.07
N THR A 17 -7.20 -27.91 -34.40
CA THR A 17 -7.39 -29.12 -33.62
C THR A 17 -6.26 -30.11 -33.97
N SER A 18 -5.76 -30.86 -32.97
CA SER A 18 -5.25 -32.27 -32.99
C SER A 18 -4.16 -32.47 -31.91
N PRO A 19 -3.73 -33.72 -31.58
CA PRO A 19 -4.50 -34.83 -31.03
C PRO A 19 -3.86 -35.42 -29.74
N ASN A 20 -4.63 -36.28 -29.06
CA ASN A 20 -4.23 -37.10 -27.91
C ASN A 20 -2.98 -37.97 -28.12
N THR A 21 -2.11 -38.00 -27.11
CA THR A 21 -1.19 -39.08 -26.65
C THR A 21 -0.58 -38.56 -25.33
N SER A 22 -0.16 -39.28 -24.29
CA SER A 22 -0.15 -40.68 -23.90
C SER A 22 0.25 -40.66 -22.42
N THR A 23 -0.37 -41.52 -21.63
CA THR A 23 0.00 -41.92 -20.27
C THR A 23 1.48 -42.32 -20.19
N MET A 24 2.25 -41.76 -19.24
CA MET A 24 3.38 -42.41 -18.56
C MET A 24 3.72 -41.70 -17.24
N ASP A 25 3.63 -42.49 -16.17
CA ASP A 25 4.48 -42.59 -14.98
C ASP A 25 4.75 -41.36 -14.09
N GLU A 26 3.98 -41.39 -13.01
CA GLU A 26 4.25 -40.89 -11.67
C GLU A 26 5.62 -41.36 -11.15
N VAL A 27 6.61 -40.47 -11.20
CA VAL A 27 7.87 -40.60 -10.45
C VAL A 27 7.86 -39.55 -9.34
N ALA A 28 7.73 -40.02 -8.10
CA ALA A 28 7.81 -39.21 -6.91
C ALA A 28 9.14 -38.45 -6.84
N SER A 29 9.07 -37.12 -6.94
CA SER A 29 10.21 -36.25 -6.69
C SER A 29 10.34 -36.05 -5.18
N ALA A 30 11.31 -36.73 -4.58
CA ALA A 30 11.71 -36.51 -3.19
C ALA A 30 12.42 -35.15 -3.08
N ASP A 31 11.62 -34.10 -2.92
CA ASP A 31 12.10 -32.74 -2.71
C ASP A 31 12.55 -32.58 -1.24
N ASN A 32 13.81 -32.93 -0.99
CA ASN A 32 14.52 -32.58 0.25
C ASN A 32 14.82 -31.07 0.25
N SER A 33 13.77 -30.26 0.40
CA SER A 33 13.90 -28.86 0.74
C SER A 33 14.42 -28.78 2.18
N VAL A 34 15.72 -28.51 2.31
CA VAL A 34 16.31 -28.08 3.57
C VAL A 34 15.55 -26.83 3.99
N SER A 35 14.72 -26.98 5.03
CA SER A 35 13.99 -25.90 5.67
C SER A 35 15.00 -24.99 6.37
N ILE A 36 15.55 -24.04 5.60
CA ILE A 36 16.22 -22.88 6.18
C ILE A 36 15.23 -22.30 7.19
N PRO A 37 15.61 -22.12 8.46
CA PRO A 37 14.68 -21.67 9.48
C PRO A 37 14.07 -20.35 9.01
N GLU A 38 12.77 -20.43 8.72
CA GLU A 38 11.87 -19.34 8.35
C GLU A 38 11.93 -18.26 9.44
N ASN A 39 12.95 -17.41 9.40
CA ASN A 39 12.92 -16.11 10.07
C ASN A 39 12.07 -15.12 9.22
N ASP A 40 11.04 -15.68 8.62
CA ASP A 40 10.24 -15.22 7.48
C ASP A 40 9.12 -14.28 7.90
N THR A 41 8.95 -14.10 9.20
CA THR A 41 7.73 -13.51 9.74
C THR A 41 7.78 -11.99 9.81
N ASN A 42 8.86 -11.32 9.35
CA ASN A 42 8.98 -9.90 9.66
C ASN A 42 9.54 -8.93 8.60
N ALA A 43 9.45 -9.24 7.31
CA ALA A 43 9.88 -8.29 6.28
C ALA A 43 9.16 -6.92 6.40
N VAL A 44 7.87 -6.91 6.76
CA VAL A 44 7.13 -5.64 6.89
C VAL A 44 7.63 -4.81 8.08
N SER A 45 7.85 -5.41 9.26
CA SER A 45 8.35 -4.60 10.39
C SER A 45 9.82 -4.27 10.27
N HIS A 46 10.65 -5.11 9.63
CA HIS A 46 12.02 -4.74 9.28
C HIS A 46 12.05 -3.52 8.35
N LEU A 47 11.19 -3.50 7.31
CA LEU A 47 11.07 -2.31 6.46
C LEU A 47 10.61 -1.09 7.27
N GLN A 48 9.63 -1.27 8.16
CA GLN A 48 9.15 -0.19 9.01
C GLN A 48 10.27 0.39 9.89
N GLU A 49 11.08 -0.47 10.51
CA GLU A 49 12.21 -0.08 11.35
C GLU A 49 13.27 0.67 10.53
N ILE A 50 13.61 0.18 9.33
CA ILE A 50 14.55 0.84 8.42
C ILE A 50 14.05 2.25 8.09
N VAL A 51 12.80 2.39 7.64
CA VAL A 51 12.22 3.70 7.29
C VAL A 51 12.17 4.63 8.51
N GLN A 52 11.81 4.13 9.68
CA GLN A 52 11.80 4.92 10.93
C GLN A 52 13.18 5.45 11.30
N ARG A 53 14.25 4.67 11.08
CA ARG A 53 15.64 5.13 11.34
C ARG A 53 16.04 6.28 10.43
N PHE A 54 15.55 6.30 9.18
CA PHE A 54 15.89 7.35 8.21
C PHE A 54 15.02 8.60 8.30
N ALA A 55 13.73 8.45 8.58
CA ALA A 55 12.76 9.56 8.44
C ALA A 55 12.71 10.54 9.62
N ALA A 56 13.59 10.40 10.64
CA ALA A 56 13.63 11.25 11.85
C ALA A 56 12.24 11.50 12.51
N VAL A 57 11.31 10.56 12.34
CA VAL A 57 9.90 10.68 12.75
C VAL A 57 9.67 10.04 14.11
N SER A 58 8.72 10.60 14.85
CA SER A 58 8.28 10.05 16.13
C SER A 58 7.80 8.59 16.00
N PRO A 59 8.11 7.71 16.97
CA PRO A 59 7.80 6.27 16.92
C PRO A 59 6.30 5.94 16.81
N HIS A 60 5.41 6.92 16.98
CA HIS A 60 3.96 6.73 16.89
C HIS A 60 3.35 7.14 15.54
N VAL A 61 4.15 7.64 14.60
CA VAL A 61 3.67 8.01 13.27
C VAL A 61 3.67 6.79 12.36
N LYS A 62 2.56 6.59 11.64
CA LYS A 62 2.46 5.58 10.59
C LYS A 62 3.42 5.94 9.45
N VAL A 63 4.57 5.25 9.39
CA VAL A 63 5.61 5.52 8.39
C VAL A 63 5.36 4.84 7.04
N LEU A 64 4.61 3.73 7.01
CA LEU A 64 4.29 3.00 5.80
C LEU A 64 2.80 3.10 5.49
N SER A 65 2.46 3.58 4.31
CA SER A 65 1.12 3.51 3.73
C SER A 65 1.06 2.38 2.70
N TRP A 66 0.04 1.53 2.77
CA TRP A 66 -0.13 0.39 1.88
C TRP A 66 -1.42 0.55 1.07
N SER A 67 -1.34 0.31 -0.24
CA SER A 67 -2.51 0.15 -1.11
C SER A 67 -2.41 -1.16 -1.89
N TYR A 68 -3.54 -1.67 -2.38
CA TYR A 68 -3.61 -2.97 -3.05
C TYR A 68 -4.44 -2.85 -4.31
N GLU A 69 -3.89 -3.38 -5.40
CA GLU A 69 -4.62 -3.64 -6.63
C GLU A 69 -5.01 -5.12 -6.68
N GLN A 70 -6.17 -5.41 -7.28
CA GLN A 70 -6.72 -6.75 -7.40
C GLN A 70 -6.95 -7.07 -8.87
N LEU A 71 -6.57 -8.28 -9.28
CA LEU A 71 -6.75 -8.78 -10.63
C LEU A 71 -7.23 -10.22 -10.58
N LEU A 72 -8.36 -10.51 -11.23
CA LEU A 72 -8.80 -11.88 -11.46
C LEU A 72 -8.17 -12.40 -12.75
N LYS A 73 -7.26 -13.37 -12.67
CA LYS A 73 -6.57 -13.96 -13.82
C LYS A 73 -6.67 -15.48 -13.75
N ASN A 74 -7.22 -16.11 -14.79
CA ASN A 74 -7.42 -17.57 -14.86
C ASN A 74 -8.18 -18.11 -13.63
N ASP A 75 -9.29 -17.47 -13.26
CA ASP A 75 -10.11 -17.78 -12.07
C ASP A 75 -9.35 -17.73 -10.72
N GLN A 76 -8.16 -17.14 -10.70
CA GLN A 76 -7.37 -16.95 -9.50
C GLN A 76 -7.25 -15.45 -9.17
N LEU A 77 -7.62 -15.08 -7.93
CA LEU A 77 -7.51 -13.72 -7.44
C LEU A 77 -6.06 -13.39 -7.08
N GLN A 78 -5.47 -12.43 -7.78
CA GLN A 78 -4.11 -11.94 -7.56
C GLN A 78 -4.13 -10.53 -6.97
N PHE A 79 -3.11 -10.24 -6.16
CA PHE A 79 -2.94 -8.95 -5.51
C PHE A 79 -1.59 -8.36 -5.87
N ARG A 80 -1.54 -7.05 -6.06
CA ARG A 80 -0.31 -6.25 -6.13
C ARG A 80 -0.35 -5.21 -5.02
N ALA A 81 0.69 -5.19 -4.18
CA ALA A 81 0.78 -4.30 -3.04
C ALA A 81 1.73 -3.15 -3.37
N THR A 82 1.30 -1.95 -3.05
CA THR A 82 2.09 -0.73 -3.19
C THR A 82 2.39 -0.20 -1.80
N VAL A 83 3.67 0.00 -1.49
CA VAL A 83 4.08 0.68 -0.25
C VAL A 83 4.52 2.10 -0.58
N SER A 84 4.06 3.04 0.24
CA SER A 84 4.40 4.45 0.15
C SER A 84 4.95 4.93 1.49
N PHE A 85 6.05 5.67 1.46
CA PHE A 85 6.67 6.25 2.67
C PHE A 85 7.46 7.50 2.31
N THR A 86 7.79 8.31 3.31
CA THR A 86 8.55 9.55 3.13
C THR A 86 9.84 9.44 3.93
N LEU A 87 10.97 9.60 3.25
CA LEU A 87 12.25 9.89 3.89
C LEU A 87 12.43 11.41 3.85
N ASP A 88 13.21 11.93 2.91
CA ASP A 88 13.20 13.35 2.55
C ASP A 88 12.11 13.69 1.50
N VAL A 89 11.70 12.67 0.76
CA VAL A 89 10.78 12.76 -0.39
C VAL A 89 9.84 11.55 -0.39
N PRO A 90 8.62 11.68 -0.96
CA PRO A 90 7.72 10.55 -1.11
C PRO A 90 8.31 9.48 -2.03
N HIS A 91 8.29 8.24 -1.55
CA HIS A 91 8.67 7.05 -2.31
C HIS A 91 7.47 6.13 -2.47
N HIS A 92 7.38 5.49 -3.63
CA HIS A 92 6.33 4.52 -3.96
C HIS A 92 6.95 3.29 -4.60
N PHE A 93 6.67 2.11 -4.05
CA PHE A 93 7.20 0.85 -4.56
C PHE A 93 6.09 -0.16 -4.76
N PHE A 94 6.14 -0.85 -5.90
CA PHE A 94 5.17 -1.86 -6.28
C PHE A 94 5.78 -3.25 -6.13
N GLY A 95 5.00 -4.17 -5.55
CA GLY A 95 5.30 -5.59 -5.60
C GLY A 95 4.99 -6.21 -6.96
N GLY A 96 5.35 -7.49 -7.12
CA GLY A 96 4.80 -8.32 -8.18
C GLY A 96 3.37 -8.76 -7.85
N TRP A 97 2.64 -9.23 -8.86
CA TRP A 97 1.36 -9.92 -8.67
C TRP A 97 1.60 -11.24 -7.93
N GLN A 98 0.90 -11.43 -6.82
CA GLN A 98 1.03 -12.61 -5.97
C GLN A 98 -0.33 -13.07 -5.46
N THR A 99 -0.38 -14.34 -5.08
CA THR A 99 -1.46 -14.93 -4.28
C THR A 99 -0.81 -15.48 -3.01
N PRO A 100 -1.29 -15.22 -1.77
CA PRO A 100 -2.33 -14.31 -1.26
C PRO A 100 -1.85 -12.87 -0.94
N MET A 101 -2.76 -11.97 -0.53
CA MET A 101 -2.47 -10.56 -0.19
C MET A 101 -1.29 -10.37 0.78
N LYS A 102 -1.17 -11.20 1.84
CA LYS A 102 -0.05 -11.15 2.79
C LYS A 102 1.30 -11.41 2.12
N LYS A 103 1.35 -12.34 1.16
CA LYS A 103 2.56 -12.67 0.39
C LYS A 103 2.96 -11.50 -0.49
N THR A 104 1.99 -10.82 -1.09
CA THR A 104 2.24 -9.60 -1.87
C THR A 104 2.86 -8.50 -1.02
N GLN A 105 2.31 -8.24 0.18
CA GLN A 105 2.83 -7.22 1.09
C GLN A 105 4.28 -7.53 1.51
N ARG A 106 4.55 -8.79 1.88
CA ARG A 106 5.90 -9.28 2.21
C ARG A 106 6.87 -9.11 1.05
N HIS A 107 6.49 -9.57 -0.14
CA HIS A 107 7.31 -9.48 -1.34
C HIS A 107 7.63 -8.02 -1.72
N THR A 108 6.66 -7.11 -1.60
CA THR A 108 6.92 -5.68 -1.77
C THR A 108 7.92 -5.19 -0.72
N ALA A 109 7.76 -5.55 0.55
CA ALA A 109 8.66 -5.13 1.61
C ALA A 109 10.11 -5.60 1.39
N GLU A 110 10.30 -6.86 1.00
CA GLU A 110 11.63 -7.44 0.69
C GLU A 110 12.32 -6.70 -0.45
N ARG A 111 11.57 -6.36 -1.51
CA ARG A 111 12.11 -5.58 -2.63
C ARG A 111 12.56 -4.18 -2.19
N VAL A 112 11.79 -3.51 -1.34
CA VAL A 112 12.18 -2.19 -0.82
C VAL A 112 13.39 -2.30 0.09
N GLN A 113 13.45 -3.30 0.96
CA GLN A 113 14.65 -3.51 1.80
C GLN A 113 15.89 -3.74 0.94
N HIS A 114 15.80 -4.61 -0.07
CA HIS A 114 16.90 -4.86 -0.98
C HIS A 114 17.34 -3.58 -1.69
N TYR A 115 16.38 -2.74 -2.13
CA TYR A 115 16.66 -1.45 -2.72
C TYR A 115 17.42 -0.52 -1.75
N LEU A 116 16.91 -0.35 -0.53
CA LEU A 116 17.49 0.55 0.49
C LEU A 116 18.87 0.08 0.96
N MET A 117 19.12 -1.24 1.01
CA MET A 117 20.43 -1.79 1.39
C MET A 117 21.44 -1.72 0.24
N SER A 118 20.97 -1.90 -1.00
CA SER A 118 21.80 -1.84 -2.20
C SER A 118 22.16 -0.40 -2.59
N SER A 119 21.43 0.60 -2.09
CA SER A 119 21.61 2.00 -2.46
C SER A 119 22.83 2.67 -1.84
N SER A 120 23.68 2.00 -1.05
CA SER A 120 24.87 2.64 -0.47
C SER A 120 26.05 2.71 -1.45
N GLU A 121 26.30 1.65 -2.24
CA GLU A 121 27.50 1.57 -3.09
C GLU A 121 27.17 1.71 -4.57
N VAL A 122 26.08 1.10 -5.02
CA VAL A 122 25.67 1.11 -6.44
C VAL A 122 25.01 2.43 -6.80
N HIS A 123 24.37 3.08 -5.84
CA HIS A 123 23.70 4.36 -6.07
C HIS A 123 24.72 5.42 -6.46
N ASP A 124 25.87 5.49 -5.80
CA ASP A 124 26.82 6.56 -6.10
C ASP A 124 27.48 6.39 -7.48
N ALA A 125 27.69 5.15 -7.94
CA ALA A 125 28.15 4.86 -9.30
C ALA A 125 27.09 5.19 -10.36
N MET A 126 25.83 4.83 -10.12
CA MET A 126 24.73 5.09 -11.05
C MET A 126 24.30 6.56 -11.06
N LEU A 127 24.38 7.25 -9.94
CA LEU A 127 24.14 8.69 -9.86
C LEU A 127 25.21 9.49 -10.60
N ARG A 128 26.43 8.96 -10.70
CA ARG A 128 27.46 9.53 -11.58
C ARG A 128 27.16 9.31 -13.06
N SER A 129 26.47 8.22 -13.43
CA SER A 129 26.06 7.96 -14.82
C SER A 129 24.69 8.55 -15.18
N LEU A 130 23.88 8.97 -14.20
CA LEU A 130 22.54 9.52 -14.41
C LEU A 130 22.48 10.71 -15.38
N PRO A 131 23.43 11.68 -15.34
CA PRO A 131 23.46 12.76 -16.32
C PRO A 131 23.61 12.24 -17.76
N ALA A 132 24.41 11.19 -17.96
CA ALA A 132 24.56 10.56 -19.28
C ALA A 132 23.28 9.78 -19.69
N VAL A 133 22.63 9.12 -18.72
CA VAL A 133 21.37 8.38 -18.95
C VAL A 133 20.22 9.33 -19.30
N LEU A 134 20.13 10.49 -18.64
CA LEU A 134 19.08 11.48 -18.89
C LEU A 134 19.36 12.34 -20.13
N GLY A 135 20.64 12.55 -20.47
CA GLY A 135 21.07 13.36 -21.61
C GLY A 135 21.04 12.64 -22.96
N ASP A 136 21.14 11.31 -22.97
CA ASP A 136 21.14 10.51 -24.21
C ASP A 136 19.70 10.18 -24.66
N LEU A 137 19.06 11.17 -25.30
CA LEU A 137 17.66 11.13 -25.71
C LEU A 137 17.32 10.05 -26.75
N ASP A 138 18.31 9.50 -27.44
CA ASP A 138 18.08 8.71 -28.66
C ASP A 138 18.40 7.20 -28.54
N ARG A 139 19.01 6.72 -27.44
CA ARG A 139 19.56 5.34 -27.44
C ARG A 139 19.35 4.47 -26.20
N ASN A 140 18.87 5.00 -25.08
CA ASN A 140 18.64 4.18 -23.89
C ASN A 140 17.17 3.77 -23.74
N SER A 141 16.92 2.46 -23.90
CA SER A 141 15.60 1.82 -23.75
C SER A 141 15.00 1.90 -22.34
N CYS A 142 15.70 2.49 -21.38
CA CYS A 142 15.29 2.55 -19.98
C CYS A 142 14.65 3.88 -19.56
N THR A 143 14.78 4.94 -20.36
CA THR A 143 14.21 6.27 -20.10
C THR A 143 13.11 6.58 -21.11
N GLN A 144 11.89 6.77 -20.64
CA GLN A 144 10.77 7.23 -21.44
C GLN A 144 10.47 8.68 -21.09
N TRP A 145 10.54 9.55 -22.09
CA TRP A 145 10.18 10.96 -21.97
C TRP A 145 8.78 11.20 -22.54
N GLU A 146 7.97 11.93 -21.79
CA GLU A 146 6.69 12.46 -22.22
C GLU A 146 6.75 13.99 -22.16
N LEU A 147 6.22 14.64 -23.20
CA LEU A 147 6.16 16.10 -23.27
C LEU A 147 4.71 16.54 -23.38
N GLU A 148 4.23 17.22 -22.34
CA GLU A 148 2.94 17.86 -22.34
C GLU A 148 3.07 19.29 -22.90
N THR A 149 2.13 19.67 -23.75
CA THR A 149 2.01 21.03 -24.28
C THR A 149 0.69 21.63 -23.81
N ARG A 150 0.73 22.86 -23.32
CA ARG A 150 -0.46 23.61 -22.91
C ARG A 150 -0.46 24.95 -23.65
N SER A 151 -1.52 25.20 -24.38
CA SER A 151 -1.82 26.52 -24.94
C SER A 151 -2.86 27.18 -24.05
N ALA A 152 -2.43 28.11 -23.20
CA ALA A 152 -3.32 28.85 -22.29
C ALA A 152 -3.19 30.35 -22.52
N GLY A 153 -3.87 30.85 -23.55
CA GLY A 153 -3.84 32.27 -23.90
C GLY A 153 -2.69 32.61 -24.85
N LEU A 154 -1.88 33.61 -24.48
CA LEU A 154 -0.78 34.14 -25.31
C LEU A 154 0.54 33.37 -25.16
N GLU A 155 0.65 32.47 -24.18
CA GLU A 155 1.89 31.73 -23.91
C GLU A 155 1.66 30.22 -24.06
N ASP A 156 2.46 29.60 -24.94
CA ASP A 156 2.61 28.15 -24.99
C ASP A 156 3.57 27.70 -23.89
N GLY A 157 3.11 26.74 -23.09
CA GLY A 157 3.91 26.11 -22.05
C GLY A 157 4.21 24.66 -22.41
N PHE A 158 5.41 24.21 -22.06
CA PHE A 158 5.86 22.82 -22.16
C PHE A 158 6.16 22.26 -20.78
N ARG A 159 5.80 21.01 -20.54
CA ARG A 159 6.18 20.29 -19.32
C ARG A 159 6.70 18.93 -19.69
N ALA A 160 7.89 18.59 -19.23
CA ALA A 160 8.49 17.30 -19.51
C ALA A 160 8.35 16.38 -18.30
N THR A 161 8.09 15.11 -18.59
CA THR A 161 7.99 14.05 -17.62
C THR A 161 8.93 12.93 -18.04
N VAL A 162 9.73 12.42 -17.11
CA VAL A 162 10.64 11.30 -17.36
C VAL A 162 10.25 10.11 -16.49
N ALA A 163 10.11 8.96 -17.13
CA ALA A 163 9.94 7.67 -16.49
C ALA A 163 11.19 6.83 -16.73
N PHE A 164 11.77 6.24 -15.68
CA PHE A 164 12.89 5.31 -15.84
C PHE A 164 12.92 4.29 -14.71
N HIS A 165 13.69 3.22 -14.89
CA HIS A 165 13.85 2.22 -13.83
C HIS A 165 15.20 2.37 -13.15
N LEU A 166 15.17 2.53 -11.83
CA LEU A 166 16.36 2.53 -10.98
C LEU A 166 16.33 1.26 -10.13
N HIS A 167 17.28 0.35 -10.33
CA HIS A 167 17.30 -0.97 -9.65
C HIS A 167 15.99 -1.76 -9.78
N GLY A 168 15.35 -1.70 -10.96
CA GLY A 168 14.07 -2.36 -11.22
C GLY A 168 12.87 -1.69 -10.55
N VAL A 169 13.05 -0.49 -10.00
CA VAL A 169 12.01 0.33 -9.40
C VAL A 169 11.65 1.44 -10.38
N PRO A 170 10.39 1.51 -10.85
CA PRO A 170 9.95 2.58 -11.74
C PRO A 170 9.95 3.90 -10.97
N HIS A 171 10.60 4.90 -11.56
CA HIS A 171 10.64 6.27 -11.07
C HIS A 171 9.97 7.16 -12.11
N HIS A 172 9.24 8.17 -11.62
CA HIS A 172 8.51 9.10 -12.45
C HIS A 172 8.70 10.51 -11.92
N PHE A 173 9.26 11.38 -12.74
CA PHE A 173 9.55 12.76 -12.37
C PHE A 173 8.95 13.72 -13.38
N CYS A 174 8.35 14.78 -12.89
CA CYS A 174 7.72 15.81 -13.71
C CYS A 174 8.36 17.16 -13.40
N GLY A 175 8.70 17.90 -14.45
CA GLY A 175 9.21 19.26 -14.38
C GLY A 175 8.11 20.30 -14.19
N SER A 176 8.52 21.55 -14.07
CA SER A 176 7.64 22.72 -14.16
C SER A 176 7.34 23.08 -15.62
N TRP A 177 6.27 23.85 -15.81
CA TRP A 177 5.97 24.46 -17.10
C TRP A 177 7.09 25.43 -17.50
N SER A 178 7.57 25.31 -18.73
CA SER A 178 8.65 26.09 -19.32
C SER A 178 8.25 26.62 -20.70
N SER A 179 8.94 27.64 -21.18
CA SER A 179 8.65 28.27 -22.49
C SER A 179 9.14 27.46 -23.70
N SER A 180 9.93 26.41 -23.50
CA SER A 180 10.38 25.51 -24.56
C SER A 180 10.49 24.07 -24.08
N ALA A 181 10.40 23.13 -25.03
CA ALA A 181 10.55 21.70 -24.76
C ALA A 181 11.92 21.35 -24.14
N ASP A 182 13.00 21.97 -24.63
CA ASP A 182 14.36 21.75 -24.11
C ASP A 182 14.52 22.30 -22.69
N ALA A 183 13.94 23.47 -22.41
CA ALA A 183 13.93 24.03 -21.06
C ALA A 183 13.14 23.13 -20.10
N ALA A 184 12.00 22.59 -20.54
CA ALA A 184 11.19 21.67 -19.74
C ALA A 184 11.96 20.38 -19.42
N ARG A 185 12.64 19.77 -20.41
CA ARG A 185 13.47 18.57 -20.18
C ARG A 185 14.65 18.84 -19.25
N ARG A 186 15.28 20.00 -19.39
CA ARG A 186 16.38 20.42 -18.51
C ARG A 186 15.89 20.59 -17.07
N ASP A 187 14.80 21.30 -16.84
CA ASP A 187 14.21 21.46 -15.50
C ASP A 187 13.84 20.09 -14.88
N THR A 188 13.21 19.19 -15.66
CA THR A 188 12.92 17.83 -15.18
C THR A 188 14.21 17.06 -14.83
N THR A 189 15.25 17.18 -15.66
CA THR A 189 16.56 16.54 -15.40
C THR A 189 17.21 17.10 -14.13
N ASP A 190 17.22 18.42 -13.97
CA ASP A 190 17.81 19.08 -12.81
C ASP A 190 17.09 18.68 -11.52
N ARG A 191 15.76 18.54 -11.55
CA ARG A 191 14.97 18.00 -10.43
C ARG A 191 15.31 16.57 -10.09
N VAL A 192 15.47 15.71 -11.10
CA VAL A 192 15.88 14.32 -10.89
C VAL A 192 17.25 14.29 -10.23
N LEU A 193 18.21 15.05 -10.74
CA LEU A 193 19.56 15.12 -10.17
C LEU A 193 19.53 15.66 -8.73
N TRP A 194 18.77 16.72 -8.49
CA TRP A 194 18.56 17.29 -7.15
C TRP A 194 17.94 16.29 -6.18
N TYR A 195 16.92 15.54 -6.62
CA TYR A 195 16.27 14.49 -5.83
C TYR A 195 17.27 13.43 -5.36
N PHE A 196 18.23 13.08 -6.22
CA PHE A 196 19.29 12.14 -5.87
C PHE A 196 20.54 12.79 -5.25
N GLY A 197 20.41 14.00 -4.70
CA GLY A 197 21.47 14.67 -3.97
C GLY A 197 22.64 15.17 -4.84
N LYS A 198 22.49 15.19 -6.16
CA LYS A 198 23.42 15.89 -7.08
C LYS A 198 22.93 17.32 -7.28
N ASN A 199 23.82 18.25 -7.62
CA ASN A 199 23.46 19.64 -7.95
C ASN A 199 22.63 20.40 -6.89
N GLN A 200 22.89 20.21 -5.59
CA GLN A 200 22.15 20.88 -4.50
C GLN A 200 22.19 22.43 -4.53
N GLY A 201 23.04 23.05 -5.36
CA GLY A 201 23.10 24.50 -5.57
C GLY A 201 22.43 25.02 -6.86
N ALA A 202 22.02 24.15 -7.78
CA ALA A 202 21.49 24.57 -9.08
C ALA A 202 19.96 24.66 -9.12
N PHE A 203 19.28 23.94 -8.22
CA PHE A 203 17.83 23.87 -8.16
C PHE A 203 17.34 24.26 -6.76
N GLU A 204 16.54 25.33 -6.65
CA GLU A 204 15.82 25.67 -5.43
C GLU A 204 14.44 25.02 -5.51
N ALA A 205 14.20 23.98 -4.70
CA ALA A 205 12.89 23.37 -4.61
C ALA A 205 11.86 24.46 -4.27
N PRO A 206 10.72 24.55 -4.99
CA PRO A 206 9.69 25.51 -4.66
C PRO A 206 9.35 25.40 -3.19
N LYS A 207 9.54 26.50 -2.44
CA LYS A 207 9.17 26.55 -1.03
C LYS A 207 7.71 26.20 -0.97
N MET A 208 7.39 25.03 -0.42
CA MET A 208 6.00 24.64 -0.27
C MET A 208 5.30 25.77 0.49
N PRO A 209 4.20 26.32 -0.04
CA PRO A 209 3.44 27.32 0.71
C PRO A 209 3.12 26.68 2.06
N LYS A 210 3.55 27.32 3.16
CA LYS A 210 3.31 26.79 4.51
C LYS A 210 1.81 26.67 4.82
N ASP A 211 0.99 27.31 3.99
CA ASP A 211 -0.46 27.39 4.08
C ASP A 211 -1.16 26.78 2.84
N VAL A 212 -0.66 25.67 2.26
CA VAL A 212 -1.50 24.89 1.34
C VAL A 212 -2.63 24.26 2.17
N ALA A 213 -3.73 25.01 2.28
CA ALA A 213 -4.99 24.49 2.79
C ALA A 213 -5.33 23.24 1.97
N ILE A 214 -5.49 22.11 2.68
CA ILE A 214 -5.91 20.85 2.07
C ILE A 214 -7.17 21.14 1.23
N PRO A 215 -7.16 20.88 -0.09
CA PRO A 215 -8.29 21.22 -0.96
C PRO A 215 -9.59 20.65 -0.41
N ALA A 216 -10.57 21.52 -0.16
CA ALA A 216 -11.86 21.17 0.45
C ALA A 216 -12.61 20.08 -0.32
N HIS A 217 -12.32 19.89 -1.61
CA HIS A 217 -12.98 18.94 -2.51
C HIS A 217 -12.74 17.45 -2.15
N ILE A 218 -11.79 17.10 -1.28
CA ILE A 218 -11.63 15.69 -0.83
C ILE A 218 -12.67 15.30 0.24
N LYS A 219 -13.45 16.25 0.79
CA LYS A 219 -14.43 15.96 1.85
C LYS A 219 -15.79 15.42 1.38
N ASP A 220 -16.16 15.55 0.11
CA ASP A 220 -17.57 15.41 -0.29
C ASP A 220 -17.96 14.07 -0.95
N GLN A 221 -17.03 13.12 -1.10
CA GLN A 221 -17.33 11.76 -1.62
C GLN A 221 -17.27 10.63 -0.57
N ALA A 222 -17.09 10.95 0.71
CA ALA A 222 -17.27 10.00 1.81
C ALA A 222 -18.71 10.11 2.35
N THR A 223 -19.67 9.55 1.62
CA THR A 223 -21.06 9.42 2.07
C THR A 223 -21.14 8.58 3.35
N ASN A 224 -21.20 9.22 4.52
CA ASN A 224 -21.79 8.85 5.82
C ASN A 224 -21.66 7.43 6.43
N SER A 225 -21.03 6.44 5.79
CA SER A 225 -20.93 5.06 6.30
C SER A 225 -19.49 4.62 6.61
N GLU A 226 -18.46 5.23 6.02
CA GLU A 226 -17.06 4.83 6.24
C GLU A 226 -16.48 5.22 7.62
N PRO A 227 -16.72 6.42 8.19
CA PRO A 227 -16.07 6.79 9.45
C PRO A 227 -16.50 5.88 10.59
N GLN A 228 -17.78 5.51 10.64
CA GLN A 228 -18.34 4.71 11.72
C GLN A 228 -17.81 3.27 11.70
N GLU A 229 -17.59 2.68 10.52
CA GLU A 229 -16.99 1.35 10.41
C GLU A 229 -15.52 1.34 10.83
N THR A 230 -14.78 2.43 10.59
CA THR A 230 -13.39 2.53 11.08
C THR A 230 -13.35 2.64 12.60
N GLU A 231 -14.24 3.43 13.20
CA GLU A 231 -14.36 3.51 14.66
C GLU A 231 -14.76 2.16 15.29
N ASP A 232 -15.71 1.44 14.68
CA ASP A 232 -16.15 0.12 15.15
C ASP A 232 -15.00 -0.88 15.25
N LYS A 233 -14.19 -0.94 14.19
CA LYS A 233 -13.00 -1.80 14.15
C LYS A 233 -11.99 -1.38 15.21
N THR A 234 -11.86 -0.08 15.50
CA THR A 234 -10.92 0.40 16.52
C THR A 234 -11.34 0.01 17.93
N ILE A 235 -12.62 0.08 18.29
CA ILE A 235 -13.06 -0.26 19.66
C ILE A 235 -12.87 -1.74 19.95
N LEU A 236 -13.30 -2.63 19.04
CA LEU A 236 -13.14 -4.07 19.22
C LEU A 236 -11.65 -4.44 19.36
N MET A 237 -10.81 -3.90 18.49
CA MET A 237 -9.37 -4.13 18.52
C MET A 237 -8.71 -3.55 19.78
N GLN A 238 -9.13 -2.37 20.23
CA GLN A 238 -8.63 -1.76 21.46
C GLN A 238 -8.95 -2.64 22.68
N VAL A 239 -10.19 -3.09 22.83
CA VAL A 239 -10.58 -3.95 23.95
C VAL A 239 -9.82 -5.28 23.88
N GLN A 240 -9.73 -5.90 22.69
CA GLN A 240 -8.96 -7.11 22.49
C GLN A 240 -7.49 -6.93 22.91
N ASN A 241 -6.83 -5.87 22.46
CA ASN A 241 -5.44 -5.58 22.80
C ASN A 241 -5.25 -5.30 24.29
N ILE A 242 -6.22 -4.69 24.97
CA ILE A 242 -6.17 -4.52 26.43
C ILE A 242 -6.28 -5.88 27.11
N LEU A 243 -7.28 -6.69 26.77
CA LEU A 243 -7.49 -8.01 27.36
C LEU A 243 -6.30 -8.95 27.13
N GLN A 244 -5.77 -8.99 25.91
CA GLN A 244 -4.58 -9.79 25.58
C GLN A 244 -3.36 -9.37 26.40
N ARG A 245 -3.14 -8.06 26.60
CA ARG A 245 -2.04 -7.58 27.47
C ARG A 245 -2.27 -7.95 28.93
N MET A 246 -3.50 -7.79 29.43
CA MET A 246 -3.83 -8.08 30.83
C MET A 246 -3.69 -9.58 31.15
N PHE A 247 -4.11 -10.44 30.23
CA PHE A 247 -4.12 -11.90 30.45
C PHE A 247 -3.00 -12.65 29.73
N ALA A 248 -1.99 -11.94 29.20
CA ALA A 248 -0.88 -12.55 28.45
C ALA A 248 -0.19 -13.70 29.19
N LYS A 249 -0.17 -13.65 30.52
CA LYS A 249 0.47 -14.66 31.38
C LYS A 249 -0.47 -15.77 31.84
N SER A 250 -1.78 -15.53 31.86
CA SER A 250 -2.78 -16.44 32.44
C SER A 250 -3.61 -17.17 31.40
N THR A 251 -3.71 -16.65 30.18
CA THR A 251 -4.42 -17.31 29.08
C THR A 251 -3.52 -18.37 28.44
N PRO A 252 -3.87 -19.66 28.50
CA PRO A 252 -3.11 -20.70 27.81
C PRO A 252 -3.07 -20.45 26.30
N CYS A 253 -1.97 -20.86 25.64
CA CYS A 253 -1.86 -20.77 24.19
C CYS A 253 -3.05 -21.46 23.51
N GLY A 254 -3.70 -20.75 22.58
CA GLY A 254 -4.86 -21.26 21.84
C GLY A 254 -6.22 -21.04 22.52
N GLN A 255 -6.26 -20.57 23.78
CA GLN A 255 -7.53 -20.16 24.38
C GLN A 255 -7.90 -18.71 24.04
N PRO A 256 -9.19 -18.43 23.77
CA PRO A 256 -9.64 -17.07 23.51
C PRO A 256 -9.70 -16.27 24.82
N VAL A 257 -9.32 -15.00 24.76
CA VAL A 257 -9.41 -14.08 25.92
C VAL A 257 -10.85 -13.69 26.28
N TRP A 258 -11.80 -13.98 25.38
CA TRP A 258 -13.22 -13.69 25.53
C TRP A 258 -14.08 -14.63 24.67
N LEU A 259 -15.32 -14.87 25.07
CA LEU A 259 -16.28 -15.75 24.39
C LEU A 259 -17.53 -14.95 24.06
N TRP A 260 -17.93 -14.94 22.80
CA TRP A 260 -19.10 -14.20 22.33
C TRP A 260 -20.31 -15.12 22.17
N SER A 261 -21.46 -14.67 22.64
CA SER A 261 -22.77 -15.24 22.31
C SER A 261 -23.76 -14.12 21.99
N TYR A 262 -24.87 -14.48 21.33
CA TYR A 262 -25.87 -13.53 20.86
C TYR A 262 -27.26 -14.04 21.15
N THR A 263 -28.13 -13.17 21.63
CA THR A 263 -29.56 -13.42 21.74
C THR A 263 -30.29 -12.56 20.71
N CYS A 264 -31.26 -13.17 20.01
CA CYS A 264 -32.16 -12.48 19.09
C CYS A 264 -33.48 -12.20 19.81
N ASP A 265 -34.12 -11.08 19.51
CA ASP A 265 -35.45 -10.77 20.05
C ASP A 265 -36.51 -11.62 19.35
N GLU A 266 -37.50 -12.11 20.11
CA GLU A 266 -38.57 -12.96 19.56
C GLU A 266 -39.58 -12.17 18.70
N GLN A 267 -39.72 -10.87 18.96
CA GLN A 267 -40.67 -9.98 18.27
C GLN A 267 -40.01 -9.28 17.08
N ASP A 268 -38.74 -8.93 17.16
CA ASP A 268 -37.95 -8.31 16.09
C ASP A 268 -36.65 -9.08 15.81
N SER A 269 -36.66 -9.90 14.74
CA SER A 269 -35.49 -10.69 14.32
C SER A 269 -34.28 -9.86 13.90
N GLN A 270 -34.42 -8.54 13.73
CA GLN A 270 -33.31 -7.63 13.46
C GLN A 270 -32.66 -7.10 14.73
N LEU A 271 -33.28 -7.25 15.91
CA LEU A 271 -32.71 -6.86 17.19
C LEU A 271 -31.85 -7.98 17.78
N PHE A 272 -30.61 -7.63 18.10
CA PHE A 272 -29.64 -8.52 18.73
C PHE A 272 -29.11 -7.90 20.02
N SER A 273 -28.92 -8.73 21.04
CA SER A 273 -28.10 -8.41 22.22
C SER A 273 -26.88 -9.33 22.24
N ALA A 274 -25.69 -8.74 22.25
CA ALA A 274 -24.43 -9.46 22.30
C ALA A 274 -24.01 -9.62 23.76
N HIS A 275 -23.49 -10.81 24.07
CA HIS A 275 -22.96 -11.18 25.38
C HIS A 275 -21.50 -11.54 25.19
N VAL A 276 -20.65 -11.06 26.09
CA VAL A 276 -19.23 -11.43 26.09
C VAL A 276 -18.82 -11.88 27.48
N GLU A 277 -18.36 -13.12 27.57
CA GLU A 277 -17.74 -13.68 28.77
C GLU A 277 -16.23 -13.49 28.67
N ILE A 278 -15.61 -13.01 29.74
CA ILE A 278 -14.16 -12.85 29.83
C ILE A 278 -13.67 -13.79 30.94
N PRO A 279 -13.19 -15.01 30.60
CA PRO A 279 -12.84 -16.03 31.58
C PRO A 279 -11.82 -15.55 32.62
N GLY A 280 -10.86 -14.73 32.19
CA GLY A 280 -9.84 -14.16 33.07
C GLY A 280 -10.40 -13.26 34.18
N PHE A 281 -11.62 -12.71 34.02
CA PHE A 281 -12.34 -11.98 35.08
C PHE A 281 -13.46 -12.79 35.73
N GLN A 282 -13.82 -13.95 35.17
CA GLN A 282 -15.04 -14.67 35.51
C GLN A 282 -16.27 -13.74 35.48
N ARG A 283 -16.34 -12.89 34.46
CA ARG A 283 -17.41 -11.90 34.28
C ARG A 283 -17.98 -11.93 32.88
N THR A 284 -19.28 -11.66 32.81
CA THR A 284 -20.03 -11.53 31.57
C THR A 284 -20.58 -10.12 31.44
N PHE A 285 -20.47 -9.57 30.23
CA PHE A 285 -21.00 -8.25 29.87
C PHE A 285 -22.07 -8.43 28.81
N VAL A 286 -23.17 -7.69 28.96
CA VAL A 286 -24.32 -7.77 28.05
C VAL A 286 -24.57 -6.40 27.44
N GLY A 287 -24.57 -6.33 26.10
CA GLY A 287 -24.92 -5.13 25.34
C GLY A 287 -26.40 -4.75 25.48
N SER A 288 -26.75 -3.54 25.05
CA SER A 288 -28.17 -3.23 24.80
C SER A 288 -28.64 -3.91 23.51
N TRP A 289 -29.95 -4.12 23.41
CA TRP A 289 -30.59 -4.52 22.15
C TRP A 289 -30.31 -3.48 21.06
N CYS A 290 -29.80 -3.92 19.92
CA CYS A 290 -29.45 -3.07 18.79
C CYS A 290 -29.85 -3.75 17.48
N ARG A 291 -30.21 -2.96 16.46
CA ARG A 291 -30.47 -3.51 15.13
C ARG A 291 -29.15 -3.92 14.46
N GLY A 292 -28.97 -5.22 14.29
CA GLY A 292 -27.76 -5.84 13.70
C GLY A 292 -26.69 -6.26 14.72
N LYS A 293 -26.06 -7.42 14.44
CA LYS A 293 -25.04 -8.04 15.31
C LYS A 293 -23.81 -7.16 15.55
N LYS A 294 -23.31 -6.47 14.51
CA LYS A 294 -22.11 -5.60 14.61
C LYS A 294 -22.31 -4.46 15.61
N VAL A 295 -23.46 -3.78 15.53
CA VAL A 295 -23.78 -2.65 16.43
C VAL A 295 -23.92 -3.13 17.87
N SER A 296 -24.59 -4.27 18.08
CA SER A 296 -24.72 -4.91 19.39
C SER A 296 -23.36 -5.30 19.99
N GLN A 297 -22.45 -5.82 19.16
CA GLN A 297 -21.07 -6.14 19.56
C GLN A 297 -20.29 -4.88 19.96
N ARG A 298 -20.37 -3.79 19.18
CA ARG A 298 -19.76 -2.47 19.51
C ARG A 298 -20.25 -1.98 20.87
N ASN A 299 -21.57 -2.01 21.08
CA ASN A 299 -22.19 -1.58 22.34
C ASN A 299 -21.65 -2.38 23.54
N THR A 300 -21.54 -3.70 23.38
CA THR A 300 -20.99 -4.58 24.42
C THR A 300 -19.51 -4.26 24.68
N CYS A 301 -18.70 -4.03 23.64
CA CYS A 301 -17.30 -3.65 23.79
C CYS A 301 -17.14 -2.32 24.55
N LEU A 302 -18.02 -1.34 24.34
CA LEU A 302 -17.99 -0.08 25.09
C LEU A 302 -18.21 -0.31 26.60
N LYS A 303 -19.11 -1.23 26.97
CA LYS A 303 -19.32 -1.60 28.38
C LYS A 303 -18.09 -2.28 28.98
N VAL A 304 -17.48 -3.22 28.26
CA VAL A 304 -16.23 -3.86 28.68
C VAL A 304 -15.13 -2.82 28.84
N LYS A 305 -14.97 -1.92 27.86
CA LYS A 305 -13.94 -0.86 27.90
C LYS A 305 -14.12 0.04 29.13
N SER A 306 -15.34 0.52 29.38
CA SER A 306 -15.64 1.35 30.56
C SER A 306 -15.29 0.64 31.87
N TYR A 307 -15.58 -0.66 31.97
CA TYR A 307 -15.18 -1.47 33.13
C TYR A 307 -13.65 -1.57 33.29
N LEU A 308 -12.94 -1.86 32.20
CA LEU A 308 -11.47 -1.92 32.19
C LEU A 308 -10.85 -0.58 32.59
N ASP A 309 -11.37 0.52 32.05
CA ASP A 309 -10.90 1.88 32.35
C ASP A 309 -11.10 2.23 33.84
N ASN A 310 -12.22 1.81 34.45
CA ASN A 310 -12.46 2.01 35.88
C ASN A 310 -11.56 1.14 36.76
N MET A 311 -11.30 -0.11 36.36
CA MET A 311 -10.45 -1.03 37.10
C MET A 311 -8.98 -0.61 37.08
N MET A 312 -8.49 -0.01 35.99
CA MET A 312 -7.10 0.48 35.87
C MET A 312 -6.84 1.81 36.59
N ARG A 313 -7.88 2.48 37.12
CA ARG A 313 -7.74 3.72 37.90
C ARG A 313 -7.47 3.48 39.38
N ILE A 314 -7.62 2.24 39.84
CA ILE A 314 -7.41 1.79 41.22
C ILE A 314 -5.98 1.25 41.34
#